data_AF-A0A453B729-F1
#
_entry.id   AF-A0A453B729-F1
#
_cell.length_a   1.000
_cell.length_b   1.000
_cell.length_c   1.000
_cell.angle_alpha   90.00
_cell.angle_beta   90.00
_cell.angle_gamma   90.00
#
_symmetry.space_group_name_H-M   'P 1'
#
loop_
_entity.id
_entity.type
_entity.pdbx_description
1 polymer ?
#
loop_
_entity_poly.entity_id
_entity_poly.type
_entity_poly.pdbx_seq_one_letter_code
_entity_poly.pdbx_strand_id
1 'polypeptide(L)'
;ITSTPSKFVHCIVWAKELLFAKLFGDKNQDNDLNVHSKDGSSSKLDVFERDVDEDLDQYAQRIYDHVFGYNIEVALENEETWKNRRRPNPVYIRDTLPEAVKQNGSSWDCSNDHEEPSAMASLGLTNPQEIWTLAENSRVLLEAFKLFFEKREKEIGNLVFDKDDQLAVEFVTAAANIRAHSFGIPLHSLFEAKGVAGNIVHAVATTNAIIAGLIVIEAIKVLQDDYKNYSRMTYCLEHPTKKLLLMPVEPFEPNPSCYVCSETPLLLDVNTKVTKLKEVIDKIIKSKLGMNLPLVMIGSTLVFEDGDGLEEDEAANYALNLEKVLAELPAPVINGTKLTVEDFQQELSCSINIKHREEFDEEKEPDGMVLSGWSAPVEKQINSNGENKSAASSSSARATDDTVEDPSKPGMKRKLDELLETKENCDASSSAQVVEDDDDCTMLDGNPALIKKKRLQ
;
A
#
# COMPACT_ATOMS: atom_id res chain seq x y z
N ILE A 1 1.84 -0.20 13.61
CA ILE A 1 2.72 0.76 12.88
C ILE A 1 3.30 1.82 13.81
N THR A 2 2.50 2.31 14.76
CA THR A 2 2.83 3.40 15.71
C THR A 2 3.75 2.97 16.85
N SER A 3 3.52 1.83 17.48
CA SER A 3 4.29 1.45 18.69
C SER A 3 5.40 0.42 18.47
N THR A 4 5.22 -0.55 17.56
CA THR A 4 6.16 -1.69 17.41
C THR A 4 6.49 -2.04 15.94
N PRO A 5 7.22 -1.19 15.21
CA PRO A 5 7.69 -1.53 13.87
C PRO A 5 8.67 -2.71 13.91
N SER A 6 8.61 -3.57 12.89
CA SER A 6 9.46 -4.78 12.77
C SER A 6 10.13 -4.91 11.40
N LYS A 7 9.56 -4.25 10.39
CA LYS A 7 10.08 -4.18 9.02
C LYS A 7 10.22 -2.72 8.61
N PHE A 8 11.12 -2.44 7.67
CA PHE A 8 11.36 -1.08 7.17
C PHE A 8 10.09 -0.44 6.57
N VAL A 9 9.24 -1.22 5.91
CA VAL A 9 7.94 -0.75 5.41
C VAL A 9 7.05 -0.15 6.51
N HIS A 10 7.10 -0.65 7.76
CA HIS A 10 6.35 -0.06 8.86
C HIS A 10 6.90 1.33 9.25
N CYS A 11 8.21 1.55 9.10
CA CYS A 11 8.85 2.84 9.34
C CYS A 11 8.49 3.84 8.22
N ILE A 12 8.47 3.39 6.97
CA ILE A 12 8.05 4.19 5.82
C ILE A 12 6.58 4.61 5.91
N VAL A 13 5.67 3.67 6.19
CA VAL A 13 4.24 3.98 6.35
C VAL A 13 4.02 4.99 7.48
N TRP A 14 4.76 4.86 8.59
CA TRP A 14 4.69 5.85 9.66
C TRP A 14 5.25 7.22 9.25
N ALA A 15 6.38 7.28 8.54
CA ALA A 15 6.96 8.54 8.12
C ALA A 15 6.05 9.27 7.12
N LYS A 16 5.41 8.52 6.22
CA LYS A 16 4.48 9.01 5.20
C LYS A 16 3.11 9.38 5.76
N GLU A 17 2.40 8.42 6.34
CA GLU A 17 0.98 8.57 6.70
C GLU A 17 0.77 9.28 8.03
N LEU A 18 1.80 9.31 8.89
CA LEU A 18 1.70 9.95 10.20
C LEU A 18 2.55 11.22 10.24
N LEU A 19 3.87 11.12 10.12
CA LEU A 19 4.75 12.27 10.38
C LEU A 19 4.62 13.36 9.30
N PHE A 20 4.70 12.98 8.03
CA PHE A 20 4.57 13.90 6.91
C PHE A 20 3.16 14.51 6.86
N ALA A 21 2.11 13.69 7.00
CA ALA A 21 0.73 14.15 7.04
C ALA A 21 0.48 15.12 8.21
N LYS A 22 1.04 14.87 9.40
CA LYS A 22 0.88 15.76 10.56
C LYS A 22 1.55 17.12 10.37
N LEU A 23 2.75 17.12 9.80
CA LEU A 23 3.57 18.34 9.65
C LEU A 23 3.13 19.20 8.46
N PHE A 24 2.74 18.56 7.35
CA PHE A 24 2.54 19.23 6.06
C PHE A 24 1.15 19.03 5.46
N GLY A 25 0.41 18.00 5.88
CA GLY A 25 -0.92 17.67 5.37
C GLY A 25 -2.06 18.38 6.10
N ASP A 26 -3.29 17.89 5.90
CA ASP A 26 -4.51 18.49 6.46
C ASP A 26 -4.54 18.36 7.99
N LYS A 27 -4.57 19.50 8.67
CA LYS A 27 -4.59 19.60 10.13
C LYS A 27 -5.85 19.01 10.76
N ASN A 28 -6.93 18.85 9.99
CA ASN A 28 -8.20 18.30 10.46
C ASN A 28 -8.24 16.77 10.45
N GLN A 29 -7.21 16.11 9.90
CA GLN A 29 -7.12 14.65 9.94
C GLN A 29 -6.62 14.19 11.31
N ASP A 30 -7.36 13.27 11.93
CA ASP A 30 -6.93 12.60 13.16
C ASP A 30 -5.61 11.85 12.92
N ASN A 31 -4.63 12.06 13.79
CA ASN A 31 -3.28 11.51 13.65
C ASN A 31 -2.76 10.99 15.00
N ASP A 32 -2.35 9.72 15.02
CA ASP A 32 -1.92 8.97 16.22
C ASP A 32 -0.46 9.26 16.64
N LEU A 33 0.08 10.43 16.26
CA LEU A 33 1.41 10.88 16.70
C LEU A 33 1.39 11.65 18.01
N ASN A 34 0.22 12.09 18.47
CA ASN A 34 0.07 12.79 19.73
C ASN A 34 0.17 11.78 20.88
N VAL A 35 1.38 11.61 21.41
CA VAL A 35 1.60 10.83 22.63
C VAL A 35 1.13 11.67 23.82
N HIS A 36 -0.11 11.44 24.27
CA HIS A 36 -0.63 12.07 25.47
C HIS A 36 0.11 11.55 26.70
N SER A 37 0.81 12.43 27.43
CA SER A 37 1.28 12.07 28.77
C SER A 37 0.06 11.85 29.67
N LYS A 38 0.15 10.86 30.57
CA LYS A 38 -0.91 10.57 31.56
C LYS A 38 -1.13 11.69 32.58
N ASP A 39 -0.31 12.75 32.55
CA ASP A 39 -0.40 13.87 33.46
C ASP A 39 -1.21 15.00 32.82
N GLY A 40 -2.50 15.06 33.18
CA GLY A 40 -3.47 16.07 32.73
C GLY A 40 -3.20 17.50 33.20
N SER A 41 -1.95 17.98 33.18
CA SER A 41 -1.59 19.32 33.66
C SER A 41 -0.54 20.09 32.84
N SER A 42 -0.31 19.76 31.57
CA SER A 42 0.41 20.68 30.67
C SER A 42 -0.50 21.20 29.57
N SER A 43 -0.50 22.52 29.40
CA SER A 43 -1.37 23.31 28.55
C SER A 43 -1.31 22.92 27.07
N LYS A 44 -2.41 22.34 26.54
CA LYS A 44 -3.18 22.69 25.32
C LYS A 44 -2.48 23.23 24.04
N LEU A 45 -1.20 23.01 23.81
CA LEU A 45 -0.55 23.35 22.54
C LEU A 45 -0.03 22.07 21.88
N ASP A 46 -0.43 21.85 20.63
CA ASP A 46 0.03 20.73 19.82
C ASP A 46 1.54 20.92 19.57
N VAL A 47 2.37 19.94 19.92
CA VAL A 47 3.83 20.02 19.76
C VAL A 47 4.21 20.21 18.28
N PHE A 48 3.33 19.84 17.35
CA PHE A 48 3.51 20.03 15.92
C PHE A 48 3.06 21.42 15.41
N GLU A 49 2.68 22.34 16.30
CA GLU A 49 2.48 23.75 15.96
C GLU A 49 3.77 24.56 16.20
N ARG A 50 4.10 25.42 15.24
CA ARG A 50 5.23 26.35 15.33
C ARG A 50 4.80 27.57 16.12
N ASP A 51 5.57 27.93 17.14
CA ASP A 51 5.36 29.17 17.88
C ASP A 51 5.76 30.40 17.02
N VAL A 52 5.10 31.54 17.24
CA VAL A 52 5.30 32.75 16.43
C VAL A 52 6.73 33.32 16.56
N ASP A 53 7.36 33.12 17.71
CA ASP A 53 8.70 33.62 18.04
C ASP A 53 9.80 32.54 17.88
N GLU A 54 9.46 31.33 17.45
CA GLU A 54 10.39 30.21 17.30
C GLU A 54 11.05 30.21 15.91
N ASP A 55 12.37 30.15 15.90
CA ASP A 55 13.15 30.04 14.67
C ASP A 55 12.98 28.65 14.03
N LEU A 56 13.08 28.56 12.69
CA LEU A 56 12.87 27.30 11.96
C LEU A 56 13.84 26.20 12.40
N ASP A 57 15.08 26.55 12.71
CA ASP A 57 16.07 25.62 13.24
C ASP A 57 15.63 25.06 14.60
N GLN A 58 15.17 25.93 15.51
CA GLN A 58 14.73 25.52 16.84
C GLN A 58 13.49 24.63 16.75
N TYR A 59 12.55 25.00 15.87
CA TYR A 59 11.36 24.21 15.62
C TYR A 59 11.69 22.82 15.08
N ALA A 60 12.55 22.74 14.06
CA ALA A 60 12.96 21.46 13.47
C ALA A 60 13.66 20.55 14.51
N GLN A 61 14.52 21.13 15.36
CA GLN A 61 15.19 20.40 16.44
C GLN A 61 14.21 19.90 17.49
N ARG A 62 13.23 20.72 17.88
CA ARG A 62 12.19 20.36 18.85
C ARG A 62 11.34 19.20 18.34
N ILE A 63 10.92 19.24 17.07
CA ILE A 63 10.19 18.14 16.44
C ILE A 63 11.04 16.88 16.37
N TYR A 64 12.32 16.99 15.98
CA TYR A 64 13.24 15.86 15.93
C TYR A 64 13.33 15.15 17.29
N ASP A 65 13.67 15.90 18.35
CA ASP A 65 13.87 15.35 19.69
C ASP A 65 12.57 14.82 20.29
N HIS A 66 11.42 15.45 19.98
CA HIS A 66 10.12 14.96 20.43
C HIS A 66 9.76 13.63 19.75
N VAL A 67 9.90 13.55 18.43
CA VAL A 67 9.44 12.42 17.62
C VAL A 67 10.35 11.20 17.75
N PHE A 68 11.67 11.38 17.73
CA PHE A 68 12.65 10.27 17.77
C PHE A 68 13.23 10.02 19.16
N GLY A 69 13.13 10.99 20.06
CA GLY A 69 13.54 10.89 21.45
C GLY A 69 12.36 10.59 22.37
N TYR A 70 11.61 11.64 22.73
CA TYR A 70 10.56 11.59 23.75
C TYR A 70 9.48 10.54 23.47
N ASN A 71 8.96 10.46 22.24
CA ASN A 71 7.94 9.47 21.88
C ASN A 71 8.46 8.03 22.02
N ILE A 72 9.75 7.80 21.79
CA ILE A 72 10.38 6.49 22.01
C ILE A 72 10.55 6.20 23.49
N GLU A 73 10.89 7.20 24.32
CA GLU A 73 10.94 7.07 25.78
C GLU A 73 9.57 6.72 26.36
N VAL A 74 8.50 7.41 25.95
CA VAL A 74 7.14 7.08 26.40
C VAL A 74 6.75 5.67 25.95
N ALA A 75 7.12 5.27 24.72
CA ALA A 75 6.89 3.91 24.27
C ALA A 75 7.63 2.87 25.13
N LEU A 76 8.80 3.19 25.67
CA LEU A 76 9.59 2.33 26.57
C LEU A 76 8.94 2.11 27.94
N GLU A 77 8.08 3.02 28.40
CA GLU A 77 7.37 2.89 29.69
C GLU A 77 6.43 1.67 29.73
N ASN A 78 5.95 1.21 28.56
CA ASN A 78 5.14 0.01 28.46
C ASN A 78 6.01 -1.26 28.51
N GLU A 79 6.42 -1.64 29.73
CA GLU A 79 7.33 -2.77 29.95
C GLU A 79 6.82 -4.10 29.38
N GLU A 80 5.50 -4.32 29.33
CA GLU A 80 4.91 -5.56 28.82
C GLU A 80 5.21 -5.79 27.34
N THR A 81 5.21 -4.71 26.56
CA THR A 81 5.45 -4.72 25.11
C THR A 81 6.88 -5.19 24.78
N TRP A 82 7.84 -4.89 25.66
CA TRP A 82 9.27 -5.11 25.43
C TRP A 82 9.83 -6.36 26.10
N LYS A 83 9.01 -7.19 26.76
CA LYS A 83 9.45 -8.45 27.40
C LYS A 83 10.12 -9.41 26.41
N ASN A 84 9.55 -9.53 25.21
CA ASN A 84 10.00 -10.47 24.16
C ASN A 84 10.54 -9.77 22.91
N ARG A 85 10.78 -8.46 22.97
CA ARG A 85 11.19 -7.64 21.81
C ARG A 85 12.44 -6.83 22.14
N ARG A 86 13.20 -6.46 21.11
CA ARG A 86 14.33 -5.53 21.27
C ARG A 86 13.77 -4.18 21.72
N ARG A 87 14.33 -3.64 22.80
CA ARG A 87 13.99 -2.29 23.28
C ARG A 87 14.51 -1.25 22.29
N PRO A 88 13.68 -0.28 21.89
CA PRO A 88 14.14 0.80 21.03
C PRO A 88 15.11 1.73 21.76
N ASN A 89 15.99 2.38 20.99
CA ASN A 89 16.90 3.40 21.49
C ASN A 89 16.39 4.78 21.06
N PRO A 90 16.10 5.69 22.01
CA PRO A 90 15.82 7.10 21.71
C PRO A 90 16.99 7.71 20.93
N VAL A 91 16.67 8.57 19.97
CA VAL A 91 17.67 9.28 19.17
C VAL A 91 17.44 10.78 19.32
N TYR A 92 18.41 11.47 19.91
CA TYR A 92 18.41 12.92 20.04
C TYR A 92 19.37 13.57 19.06
N ILE A 93 19.09 14.82 18.70
CA ILE A 93 19.94 15.56 17.76
C ILE A 93 21.38 15.67 18.27
N ARG A 94 21.56 15.89 19.58
CA ARG A 94 22.88 16.03 20.23
C ARG A 94 23.79 14.81 20.02
N ASP A 95 23.20 13.62 19.88
CA ASP A 95 23.92 12.36 19.76
C ASP A 95 24.28 12.05 18.30
N THR A 96 23.53 12.63 17.36
CA THR A 96 23.70 12.41 15.92
C THR A 96 24.52 13.50 15.25
N LEU A 97 24.51 14.72 15.79
CA LEU A 97 25.24 15.88 15.31
C LEU A 97 26.01 16.53 16.48
N PRO A 98 27.21 16.02 16.82
CA PRO A 98 28.07 16.69 17.80
C PRO A 98 28.38 18.11 17.32
N GLU A 99 28.23 19.10 18.19
CA GLU A 99 28.51 20.51 17.88
C GLU A 99 29.98 20.73 17.52
N ALA A 100 30.32 20.56 16.24
CA ALA A 100 31.31 21.33 15.49
C ALA A 100 31.53 20.74 14.10
N VAL A 101 30.75 21.21 13.11
CA VAL A 101 31.31 21.75 11.86
C VAL A 101 30.39 22.89 11.43
N LYS A 102 30.73 24.14 11.79
CA LYS A 102 30.40 25.25 10.89
C LYS A 102 31.05 24.89 9.57
N GLN A 103 30.29 24.32 8.63
CA GLN A 103 30.78 24.22 7.27
C GLN A 103 30.99 25.67 6.84
N ASN A 104 32.26 26.03 6.67
CA ASN A 104 32.63 27.24 5.96
C ASN A 104 31.81 27.26 4.68
N GLY A 105 30.97 28.28 4.53
CA GLY A 105 30.07 28.40 3.40
C GLY A 105 30.84 28.25 2.08
N SER A 106 30.62 27.14 1.40
CA SER A 106 30.38 27.23 -0.03
C SER A 106 28.86 27.31 -0.18
N SER A 107 28.33 28.52 -0.09
CA SER A 107 27.09 28.82 -0.81
C SER A 107 27.43 28.59 -2.28
N TRP A 108 27.21 27.37 -2.77
CA TRP A 108 27.08 27.17 -4.19
C TRP A 108 25.69 27.72 -4.52
N ASP A 109 25.64 29.01 -4.85
CA ASP A 109 24.47 29.65 -5.44
C ASP A 109 24.20 28.96 -6.79
N CYS A 110 23.52 27.82 -6.75
CA CYS A 110 22.74 27.33 -7.87
C CYS A 110 21.44 28.13 -7.85
N SER A 111 21.48 29.37 -8.33
CA SER A 111 20.28 30.09 -8.76
C SER A 111 19.76 29.43 -10.04
N ASN A 112 19.24 28.21 -9.91
CA ASN A 112 18.43 27.55 -10.91
C ASN A 112 17.00 27.55 -10.36
N ASP A 113 16.27 28.65 -10.59
CA ASP A 113 14.86 28.86 -10.19
C ASP A 113 13.88 27.86 -10.87
N HIS A 114 14.39 26.81 -11.51
CA HIS A 114 13.65 25.82 -12.27
C HIS A 114 13.85 24.38 -11.79
N GLU A 115 14.66 24.14 -10.75
CA GLU A 115 14.85 22.79 -10.17
C GLU A 115 14.03 22.64 -8.88
N GLU A 116 13.36 21.50 -8.76
CA GLU A 116 12.63 21.14 -7.54
C GLU A 116 13.57 21.14 -6.32
N PRO A 117 13.10 21.63 -5.16
CA PRO A 117 13.93 21.66 -3.97
C PRO A 117 14.36 20.24 -3.56
N SER A 118 15.65 20.06 -3.28
CA SER A 118 16.22 18.80 -2.81
C SER A 118 17.20 19.07 -1.66
N ALA A 119 16.94 18.47 -0.51
CA ALA A 119 17.82 18.48 0.65
C ALA A 119 19.08 17.64 0.41
N MET A 120 18.96 16.52 -0.30
CA MET A 120 20.11 15.70 -0.70
C MET A 120 21.12 16.55 -1.50
N ALA A 121 20.65 17.27 -2.53
CA ALA A 121 21.48 18.11 -3.36
C ALA A 121 22.10 19.27 -2.57
N SER A 122 21.33 19.95 -1.71
CA SER A 122 21.84 21.03 -0.83
C SER A 122 22.97 20.57 0.09
N LEU A 123 22.96 19.30 0.51
CA LEU A 123 23.97 18.72 1.39
C LEU A 123 25.16 18.10 0.64
N GLY A 124 25.17 18.16 -0.70
CA GLY A 124 26.22 17.59 -1.54
C GLY A 124 26.20 16.06 -1.63
N LEU A 125 25.08 15.43 -1.27
CA LEU A 125 24.85 14.02 -1.48
C LEU A 125 24.37 13.84 -2.92
N THR A 126 24.96 12.91 -3.68
CA THR A 126 24.66 12.79 -5.13
C THR A 126 24.16 11.41 -5.54
N ASN A 127 24.38 10.38 -4.72
CA ASN A 127 24.03 9.01 -5.06
C ASN A 127 22.80 8.53 -4.29
N PRO A 128 21.62 8.37 -4.94
CA PRO A 128 20.41 7.92 -4.27
C PRO A 128 20.40 6.44 -3.88
N GLN A 129 21.37 5.64 -4.37
CA GLN A 129 21.51 4.23 -4.03
C GLN A 129 22.42 4.00 -2.81
N GLU A 130 23.14 5.03 -2.36
CA GLU A 130 23.93 4.93 -1.14
C GLU A 130 23.03 4.98 0.10
N ILE A 131 23.36 4.14 1.08
CA ILE A 131 22.67 4.13 2.36
C ILE A 131 23.28 5.21 3.23
N TRP A 132 22.50 6.25 3.52
CA TRP A 132 22.89 7.32 4.41
C TRP A 132 23.14 6.81 5.83
N THR A 133 24.19 7.31 6.47
CA THR A 133 24.47 7.13 7.89
C THR A 133 23.41 7.84 8.75
N LEU A 134 23.35 7.52 10.04
CA LEU A 134 22.40 8.18 10.94
C LEU A 134 22.58 9.71 10.96
N ALA A 135 23.82 10.19 10.97
CA ALA A 135 24.11 11.63 10.94
C ALA A 135 23.66 12.29 9.62
N GLU A 136 23.86 11.63 8.48
CA GLU A 136 23.39 12.12 7.18
C GLU A 136 21.87 12.15 7.10
N ASN A 137 21.18 11.10 7.57
CA ASN A 137 19.71 11.10 7.66
C ASN A 137 19.21 12.25 8.54
N SER A 138 19.84 12.50 9.70
CA SER A 138 19.48 13.65 10.55
C SER A 138 19.64 14.98 9.83
N ARG A 139 20.73 15.17 9.08
CA ARG A 139 20.95 16.40 8.30
C ARG A 139 19.93 16.56 7.18
N VAL A 140 19.67 15.49 6.41
CA VAL A 140 18.67 15.51 5.32
C VAL A 140 17.30 15.83 5.87
N LEU A 141 16.91 15.25 7.01
CA LEU A 141 15.60 15.52 7.62
C LEU A 141 15.44 16.99 8.00
N LEU A 142 16.44 17.56 8.68
CA LEU A 142 16.40 18.97 9.12
C LEU A 142 16.43 19.93 7.93
N GLU A 143 17.24 19.65 6.92
CA GLU A 143 17.33 20.45 5.71
C GLU A 143 16.04 20.37 4.90
N ALA A 144 15.46 19.18 4.72
CA ALA A 144 14.20 19.00 4.03
C ALA A 144 13.07 19.76 4.75
N PHE A 145 13.05 19.70 6.08
CA PHE A 145 12.12 20.45 6.90
C PHE A 145 12.21 21.95 6.64
N LYS A 146 13.42 22.53 6.65
CA LYS A 146 13.62 23.95 6.32
C LYS A 146 13.12 24.29 4.93
N LEU A 147 13.50 23.50 3.92
CA LEU A 147 13.11 23.74 2.53
C LEU A 147 11.58 23.72 2.35
N PHE A 148 10.85 22.88 3.08
CA PHE A 148 9.38 22.92 3.07
C PHE A 148 8.83 24.26 3.56
N PHE A 149 9.34 24.77 4.68
CA PHE A 149 8.86 26.03 5.24
C PHE A 149 9.37 27.27 4.49
N GLU A 150 10.55 27.22 3.88
CA GLU A 150 11.11 28.37 3.14
C GLU A 150 10.56 28.46 1.72
N LYS A 151 10.42 27.33 1.02
CA LYS A 151 10.06 27.31 -0.40
C LYS A 151 8.61 26.94 -0.67
N ARG A 152 7.95 26.22 0.25
CA ARG A 152 6.59 25.68 0.06
C ARG A 152 5.60 26.02 1.17
N GLU A 153 5.83 27.13 1.90
CA GLU A 153 4.98 27.56 3.03
C GLU A 153 3.48 27.59 2.69
N LYS A 154 3.13 27.99 1.46
CA LYS A 154 1.73 28.11 1.00
C LYS A 154 1.02 26.77 0.80
N GLU A 155 1.78 25.69 0.63
CA GLU A 155 1.24 24.34 0.40
C GLU A 155 1.03 23.60 1.73
N ILE A 156 1.71 24.04 2.80
CA ILE A 156 1.60 23.47 4.14
C ILE A 156 0.15 23.55 4.63
N GLY A 157 -0.38 22.42 5.08
CA GLY A 157 -1.78 22.26 5.46
C GLY A 157 -2.61 21.51 4.41
N ASN A 158 -2.08 21.30 3.19
CA ASN A 158 -2.77 20.57 2.13
C ASN A 158 -1.84 19.60 1.36
N LEU A 159 -0.60 19.40 1.82
CA LEU A 159 0.35 18.53 1.13
C LEU A 159 -0.03 17.06 1.32
N VAL A 160 -0.12 16.34 0.20
CA VAL A 160 -0.23 14.88 0.16
C VAL A 160 1.09 14.35 -0.36
N PHE A 161 1.60 13.28 0.24
CA PHE A 161 2.84 12.66 -0.20
C PHE A 161 2.74 12.23 -1.67
N ASP A 162 3.67 12.72 -2.49
CA ASP A 162 3.89 12.25 -3.85
C ASP A 162 5.26 11.58 -3.96
N LYS A 163 5.30 10.41 -4.60
CA LYS A 163 6.54 9.67 -4.87
C LYS A 163 7.42 10.38 -5.90
N ASP A 164 6.83 11.27 -6.70
CA ASP A 164 7.54 12.03 -7.73
C ASP A 164 8.07 13.37 -7.18
N ASP A 165 7.63 13.80 -6.00
CA ASP A 165 8.19 14.95 -5.28
C ASP A 165 9.46 14.57 -4.53
N GLN A 166 10.60 15.04 -5.05
CA GLN A 166 11.91 14.72 -4.53
C GLN A 166 12.08 15.11 -3.05
N LEU A 167 11.57 16.27 -2.63
CA LEU A 167 11.71 16.75 -1.26
C LEU A 167 10.93 15.89 -0.26
N ALA A 168 9.71 15.49 -0.64
CA ALA A 168 8.85 14.64 0.18
C ALA A 168 9.45 13.24 0.35
N VAL A 169 9.99 12.66 -0.72
CA VAL A 169 10.65 11.34 -0.66
C VAL A 169 11.91 11.39 0.21
N GLU A 170 12.72 12.44 0.11
CA GLU A 170 13.90 12.64 0.95
C GLU A 170 13.52 12.76 2.44
N PHE A 171 12.49 13.56 2.75
CA PHE A 171 11.98 13.69 4.11
C PHE A 171 11.50 12.35 4.69
N VAL A 172 10.64 11.63 3.95
CA VAL A 172 10.09 10.35 4.38
C VAL A 172 11.18 9.30 4.57
N THR A 173 12.16 9.26 3.67
CA THR A 173 13.30 8.34 3.75
C THR A 173 14.14 8.60 4.99
N ALA A 174 14.53 9.86 5.20
CA ALA A 174 15.35 10.25 6.34
C ALA A 174 14.65 9.93 7.67
N ALA A 175 13.37 10.30 7.81
CA ALA A 175 12.57 10.01 8.98
C ALA A 175 12.40 8.49 9.22
N ALA A 176 12.13 7.73 8.17
CA ALA A 176 11.97 6.28 8.26
C ALA A 176 13.29 5.59 8.66
N ASN A 177 14.43 6.03 8.16
CA ASN A 177 15.75 5.51 8.53
C ASN A 177 16.11 5.84 9.98
N ILE A 178 15.89 7.07 10.45
CA ILE A 178 16.13 7.43 11.86
C ILE A 178 15.28 6.54 12.77
N ARG A 179 14.00 6.36 12.44
CA ARG A 179 13.12 5.45 13.18
C ARG A 179 13.60 3.99 13.09
N ALA A 180 13.96 3.51 11.91
CA ALA A 180 14.49 2.16 11.73
C ALA A 180 15.71 1.92 12.62
N HIS A 181 16.62 2.90 12.71
CA HIS A 181 17.77 2.86 13.60
C HIS A 181 17.36 2.69 15.08
N SER A 182 16.38 3.47 15.56
CA SER A 182 15.86 3.34 16.94
C SER A 182 15.39 1.92 17.26
N PHE A 183 14.75 1.22 16.32
CA PHE A 183 14.26 -0.15 16.52
C PHE A 183 15.27 -1.23 16.10
N GLY A 184 16.46 -0.85 15.65
CA GLY A 184 17.49 -1.79 15.20
C GLY A 184 17.17 -2.51 13.90
N ILE A 185 16.36 -1.88 13.04
CA ILE A 185 16.02 -2.33 11.68
C ILE A 185 17.10 -1.79 10.72
N PRO A 186 17.52 -2.58 9.70
CA PRO A 186 18.46 -2.09 8.69
C PRO A 186 17.96 -0.84 7.96
N LEU A 187 18.85 0.13 7.77
CA LEU A 187 18.61 1.33 6.97
C LEU A 187 18.56 0.97 5.49
N HIS A 188 17.82 1.76 4.71
CA HIS A 188 17.70 1.59 3.26
C HIS A 188 18.12 2.88 2.55
N SER A 189 18.50 2.74 1.28
CA SER A 189 18.83 3.86 0.41
C SER A 189 17.58 4.68 0.05
N LEU A 190 17.77 5.91 -0.44
CA LEU A 190 16.67 6.74 -0.97
C LEU A 190 15.92 6.00 -2.08
N PHE A 191 16.64 5.33 -2.97
CA PHE A 191 16.07 4.59 -4.08
C PHE A 191 15.13 3.46 -3.61
N GLU A 192 15.56 2.65 -2.65
CA GLU A 192 14.75 1.57 -2.09
C GLU A 192 13.55 2.11 -1.31
N ALA A 193 13.76 3.15 -0.49
CA ALA A 193 12.69 3.80 0.27
C ALA A 193 11.62 4.41 -0.64
N LYS A 194 12.01 5.05 -1.76
CA LYS A 194 11.10 5.55 -2.79
C LYS A 194 10.26 4.41 -3.39
N GLY A 195 10.90 3.28 -3.69
CA GLY A 195 10.22 2.08 -4.19
C GLY A 195 9.14 1.57 -3.24
N VAL A 196 9.46 1.50 -1.94
CA VAL A 196 8.52 1.05 -0.90
C VAL A 196 7.42 2.08 -0.63
N ALA A 197 7.76 3.37 -0.53
CA ALA A 197 6.80 4.44 -0.21
C ALA A 197 5.80 4.69 -1.34
N GLY A 198 6.28 4.61 -2.60
CA GLY A 198 5.46 4.80 -3.79
C GLY A 198 4.79 3.53 -4.32
N ASN A 199 4.94 2.39 -3.63
CA ASN A 199 4.50 1.07 -4.11
C ASN A 199 4.91 0.81 -5.58
N ILE A 200 6.17 1.14 -5.92
CA ILE A 200 6.62 1.18 -7.32
C ILE A 200 6.70 -0.25 -7.87
N VAL A 201 5.95 -0.49 -8.94
CA VAL A 201 6.10 -1.68 -9.78
C VAL A 201 7.00 -1.32 -10.95
N HIS A 202 8.16 -1.97 -11.03
CA HIS A 202 9.07 -1.80 -12.16
C HIS A 202 8.33 -2.15 -13.47
N ALA A 203 8.37 -1.23 -14.43
CA ALA A 203 7.78 -1.43 -15.75
C ALA A 203 8.89 -1.63 -16.79
N VAL A 204 8.71 -2.61 -17.66
CA VAL A 204 9.60 -2.85 -18.80
C VAL A 204 8.77 -2.74 -20.08
N ALA A 205 9.23 -1.93 -21.03
CA ALA A 205 8.48 -1.65 -22.27
C ALA A 205 8.09 -2.92 -23.04
N THR A 206 8.96 -3.94 -23.04
CA THR A 206 8.70 -5.22 -23.70
C THR A 206 7.53 -5.99 -23.08
N THR A 207 7.35 -5.92 -21.76
CA THR A 207 6.19 -6.55 -21.08
C THR A 207 4.90 -5.90 -21.54
N ASN A 208 4.86 -4.56 -21.60
CA ASN A 208 3.69 -3.83 -22.09
C ASN A 208 3.39 -4.16 -23.56
N ALA A 209 4.41 -4.27 -24.41
CA ALA A 209 4.24 -4.65 -25.81
C ALA A 209 3.66 -6.07 -25.97
N ILE A 210 4.17 -7.04 -25.20
CA ILE A 210 3.66 -8.43 -25.20
C ILE A 210 2.19 -8.47 -24.76
N ILE A 211 1.86 -7.82 -23.63
CA ILE A 211 0.50 -7.80 -23.09
C ILE A 211 -0.45 -7.08 -24.06
N ALA A 212 -0.06 -5.96 -24.66
CA ALA A 212 -0.86 -5.25 -25.66
C ALA A 212 -1.17 -6.14 -26.88
N GLY A 213 -0.18 -6.89 -27.37
CA GLY A 213 -0.40 -7.88 -28.44
C GLY A 213 -1.41 -8.96 -28.05
N LEU A 214 -1.32 -9.49 -26.84
CA LEU A 214 -2.27 -10.49 -26.32
C LEU A 214 -3.69 -9.93 -26.19
N ILE A 215 -3.84 -8.67 -25.74
CA ILE A 215 -5.14 -7.99 -25.66
C ILE A 215 -5.81 -7.94 -27.04
N VAL A 216 -5.09 -7.54 -28.08
CA VAL A 216 -5.64 -7.46 -29.45
C VAL A 216 -6.02 -8.85 -29.98
N ILE A 217 -5.21 -9.88 -29.69
CA ILE A 217 -5.52 -11.27 -30.08
C ILE A 217 -6.83 -11.74 -29.42
N GLU A 218 -7.02 -11.50 -28.12
CA GLU A 218 -8.28 -11.86 -27.43
C GLU A 218 -9.47 -11.02 -27.94
N ALA A 219 -9.27 -9.73 -28.21
CA ALA A 219 -10.31 -8.87 -28.77
C ALA A 219 -10.80 -9.36 -30.14
N ILE A 220 -9.91 -9.83 -31.03
CA ILE A 220 -10.29 -10.43 -32.32
C ILE A 220 -11.19 -11.66 -32.11
N LYS A 221 -10.88 -12.52 -31.13
CA LYS A 221 -11.70 -13.71 -30.81
C LYS A 221 -13.09 -13.32 -30.30
N VAL A 222 -13.19 -12.27 -29.48
CA VAL A 222 -14.47 -11.72 -29.02
C VAL A 222 -15.29 -11.18 -30.18
N LEU A 223 -14.67 -10.41 -31.09
CA LEU A 223 -15.35 -9.85 -32.27
C LEU A 223 -15.83 -10.92 -33.27
N GLN A 224 -15.21 -12.10 -33.26
CA GLN A 224 -15.62 -13.25 -34.07
C GLN A 224 -16.69 -14.12 -33.40
N ASP A 225 -17.17 -13.74 -32.21
CA ASP A 225 -18.10 -14.51 -31.36
C ASP A 225 -17.56 -15.91 -30.97
N ASP A 226 -16.24 -16.06 -30.94
CA ASP A 226 -15.56 -17.34 -30.66
C ASP A 226 -14.88 -17.37 -29.28
N TYR A 227 -15.23 -16.41 -28.43
CA TYR A 227 -14.64 -16.24 -27.10
C TYR A 227 -14.93 -17.42 -26.17
N LYS A 228 -16.11 -18.06 -26.28
CA LYS A 228 -16.49 -19.20 -25.44
C LYS A 228 -15.60 -20.43 -25.65
N ASN A 229 -15.08 -20.61 -26.85
CA ASN A 229 -14.28 -21.80 -27.18
C ASN A 229 -12.77 -21.53 -27.03
N TYR A 230 -12.31 -20.34 -27.44
CA TYR A 230 -10.87 -20.07 -27.60
C TYR A 230 -10.32 -18.90 -26.78
N SER A 231 -11.15 -18.21 -25.98
CA SER A 231 -10.60 -17.18 -25.09
C SER A 231 -9.81 -17.82 -23.96
N ARG A 232 -8.66 -17.21 -23.64
CA ARG A 232 -7.76 -17.72 -22.61
C ARG A 232 -7.24 -16.56 -21.78
N MET A 233 -7.18 -16.78 -20.47
CA MET A 233 -6.43 -15.91 -19.58
C MET A 233 -4.95 -16.29 -19.66
N THR A 234 -4.15 -15.45 -20.30
CA THR A 234 -2.73 -15.75 -20.56
C THR A 234 -1.83 -15.04 -19.57
N TYR A 235 -1.08 -15.80 -18.78
CA TYR A 235 -0.07 -15.26 -17.88
C TYR A 235 1.27 -15.13 -18.60
N CYS A 236 1.89 -13.95 -18.56
CA CYS A 236 3.27 -13.76 -18.96
C CYS A 236 4.16 -13.99 -17.74
N LEU A 237 4.91 -15.10 -17.74
CA LEU A 237 5.80 -15.49 -16.65
C LEU A 237 7.18 -14.86 -16.83
N GLU A 238 7.89 -14.63 -15.72
CA GLU A 238 9.30 -14.20 -15.76
C GLU A 238 10.23 -15.35 -16.18
N HIS A 239 9.91 -16.58 -15.73
CA HIS A 239 10.66 -17.78 -16.06
C HIS A 239 9.74 -18.86 -16.66
N PRO A 240 10.19 -19.58 -17.69
CA PRO A 240 9.38 -20.61 -18.31
C PRO A 240 8.98 -21.70 -17.30
N THR A 241 7.67 -21.92 -17.18
CA THR A 241 7.12 -23.04 -16.41
C THR A 241 6.54 -24.04 -17.38
N LYS A 242 6.88 -25.33 -17.24
CA LYS A 242 6.49 -26.37 -18.21
C LYS A 242 6.85 -26.02 -19.66
N LYS A 243 8.00 -25.36 -19.87
CA LYS A 243 8.51 -24.86 -21.17
C LYS A 243 7.63 -23.77 -21.82
N LEU A 244 6.72 -23.16 -21.07
CA LEU A 244 5.88 -22.06 -21.53
C LEU A 244 6.24 -20.79 -20.75
N LEU A 245 6.52 -19.72 -21.48
CA LEU A 245 6.66 -18.36 -20.91
C LEU A 245 5.29 -17.65 -20.89
N LEU A 246 4.49 -17.86 -21.94
CA LEU A 246 3.10 -17.47 -22.00
C LEU A 246 2.24 -18.68 -21.65
N MET A 247 1.56 -18.61 -20.51
CA MET A 247 0.78 -19.72 -19.97
C MET A 247 -0.71 -19.40 -20.11
N PRO A 248 -1.37 -19.87 -21.18
CA PRO A 248 -2.81 -19.73 -21.33
C PRO A 248 -3.55 -20.67 -20.39
N VAL A 249 -4.56 -20.14 -19.71
CA VAL A 249 -5.47 -20.87 -18.82
C VAL A 249 -6.91 -20.57 -19.24
N GLU A 250 -7.81 -21.51 -19.00
CA GLU A 250 -9.24 -21.26 -19.20
C GLU A 250 -9.72 -20.17 -18.23
N PRO A 251 -10.55 -19.21 -18.69
CA PRO A 251 -11.14 -18.23 -17.79
C PRO A 251 -11.91 -18.91 -16.65
N PHE A 252 -11.87 -18.32 -15.46
CA PHE A 252 -12.62 -18.82 -14.33
C PHE A 252 -14.13 -18.54 -14.51
N GLU A 253 -14.96 -19.47 -14.04
CA GLU A 253 -16.39 -19.24 -13.92
C GLU A 253 -16.70 -18.11 -12.92
N PRO A 254 -17.82 -17.38 -13.09
CA PRO A 254 -18.23 -16.34 -12.15
C PRO A 254 -18.30 -16.88 -10.71
N ASN A 255 -17.66 -16.17 -9.78
CA ASN A 255 -17.66 -16.58 -8.38
C ASN A 255 -19.07 -16.35 -7.76
N PRO A 256 -19.75 -17.39 -7.26
CA PRO A 256 -21.07 -17.25 -6.65
C PRO A 256 -21.10 -16.34 -5.42
N SER A 257 -19.97 -16.12 -4.74
CA SER A 257 -19.88 -15.26 -3.56
C SER A 257 -19.48 -13.81 -3.88
N CYS A 258 -19.37 -13.42 -5.15
CA CYS A 258 -18.95 -12.08 -5.54
C CYS A 258 -20.09 -11.07 -5.36
N TYR A 259 -19.93 -10.05 -4.50
CA TYR A 259 -20.97 -9.04 -4.27
C TYR A 259 -21.28 -8.14 -5.48
N VAL A 260 -20.42 -8.16 -6.51
CA VAL A 260 -20.56 -7.34 -7.72
C VAL A 260 -21.36 -8.07 -8.79
N CYS A 261 -20.97 -9.31 -9.12
CA CYS A 261 -21.57 -10.07 -10.21
C CYS A 261 -22.56 -11.17 -9.75
N SER A 262 -22.87 -11.23 -8.46
CA SER A 262 -23.87 -12.15 -7.89
C SER A 262 -24.81 -11.41 -6.95
N GLU A 263 -25.95 -12.02 -6.64
CA GLU A 263 -26.94 -11.46 -5.69
C GLU A 263 -26.62 -11.79 -4.22
N THR A 264 -25.39 -12.23 -3.92
CA THR A 264 -25.00 -12.63 -2.56
C THR A 264 -24.92 -11.41 -1.64
N PRO A 265 -25.69 -11.37 -0.55
CA PRO A 265 -25.64 -10.25 0.38
C PRO A 265 -24.35 -10.28 1.21
N LEU A 266 -23.80 -9.10 1.44
CA LEU A 266 -22.70 -8.84 2.36
C LEU A 266 -23.18 -8.89 3.80
N LEU A 267 -22.25 -9.05 4.75
CA LEU A 267 -22.54 -9.00 6.19
C LEU A 267 -21.58 -8.01 6.86
N LEU A 268 -22.14 -7.00 7.53
CA LEU A 268 -21.42 -5.97 8.27
C LEU A 268 -21.68 -6.12 9.76
N ASP A 269 -20.63 -6.48 10.51
CA ASP A 269 -20.64 -6.49 11.98
C ASP A 269 -20.28 -5.08 12.47
N VAL A 270 -21.19 -4.43 13.21
CA VAL A 270 -21.06 -3.02 13.66
C VAL A 270 -21.84 -2.76 14.94
N ASN A 271 -21.39 -1.79 15.76
CA ASN A 271 -22.18 -1.31 16.90
C ASN A 271 -23.21 -0.25 16.45
N THR A 272 -24.45 -0.68 16.20
CA THR A 272 -25.51 0.21 15.71
C THR A 272 -25.91 1.36 16.65
N LYS A 273 -25.49 1.33 17.93
CA LYS A 273 -25.80 2.38 18.91
C LYS A 273 -24.74 3.48 18.96
N VAL A 274 -23.55 3.22 18.44
CA VAL A 274 -22.39 4.12 18.54
C VAL A 274 -21.97 4.63 17.17
N THR A 275 -21.95 3.75 16.18
CA THR A 275 -21.48 4.08 14.83
C THR A 275 -22.48 5.01 14.13
N LYS A 276 -21.96 6.09 13.56
CA LYS A 276 -22.71 7.04 12.74
C LYS A 276 -22.90 6.53 11.31
N LEU A 277 -23.95 6.99 10.63
CA LEU A 277 -24.17 6.66 9.22
C LEU A 277 -23.00 7.11 8.32
N LYS A 278 -22.43 8.29 8.60
CA LYS A 278 -21.26 8.82 7.88
C LYS A 278 -20.09 7.84 7.84
N GLU A 279 -19.78 7.21 8.98
CA GLU A 279 -18.66 6.27 9.08
C GLU A 279 -18.87 5.03 8.20
N VAL A 280 -20.11 4.53 8.11
CA VAL A 280 -20.44 3.40 7.23
C VAL A 280 -20.30 3.80 5.76
N ILE A 281 -20.78 4.99 5.39
CA ILE A 281 -20.68 5.47 4.01
C ILE A 281 -19.22 5.65 3.61
N ASP A 282 -18.43 6.39 4.41
CA ASP A 282 -17.06 6.73 4.06
C ASP A 282 -16.14 5.51 4.13
N LYS A 283 -16.18 4.75 5.24
CA LYS A 283 -15.23 3.65 5.49
C LYS A 283 -15.61 2.32 4.85
N ILE A 284 -16.91 2.05 4.64
CA ILE A 284 -17.36 0.77 4.06
C ILE A 284 -17.79 0.96 2.61
N ILE A 285 -18.78 1.83 2.36
CA ILE A 285 -19.42 1.92 1.05
C ILE A 285 -18.49 2.55 0.01
N LYS A 286 -17.92 3.73 0.31
CA LYS A 286 -16.99 4.41 -0.60
C LYS A 286 -15.61 3.76 -0.58
N SER A 287 -15.01 3.62 0.60
CA SER A 287 -13.62 3.14 0.71
C SER A 287 -13.43 1.63 0.41
N LYS A 288 -14.25 0.73 0.98
CA LYS A 288 -14.09 -0.73 0.78
C LYS A 288 -14.83 -1.27 -0.43
N LEU A 289 -16.08 -0.84 -0.65
CA LEU A 289 -16.90 -1.32 -1.76
C LEU A 289 -16.64 -0.58 -3.08
N GLY A 290 -16.02 0.60 -3.02
CA GLY A 290 -15.61 1.37 -4.19
C GLY A 290 -16.75 2.10 -4.90
N MET A 291 -17.85 2.39 -4.20
CA MET A 291 -18.97 3.16 -4.75
C MET A 291 -18.63 4.65 -4.79
N ASN A 292 -19.00 5.32 -5.88
CA ASN A 292 -18.73 6.74 -6.10
C ASN A 292 -19.85 7.61 -5.53
N LEU A 293 -21.09 7.33 -5.95
CA LEU A 293 -22.29 8.10 -5.61
C LEU A 293 -23.35 7.16 -5.01
N PRO A 294 -23.15 6.73 -3.74
CA PRO A 294 -24.02 5.73 -3.15
C PRO A 294 -25.37 6.31 -2.73
N LEU A 295 -26.42 5.57 -3.05
CA LEU A 295 -27.77 5.70 -2.55
C LEU A 295 -28.05 4.57 -1.55
N VAL A 296 -28.48 4.90 -0.33
CA VAL A 296 -28.69 3.94 0.76
C VAL A 296 -30.16 3.89 1.15
N MET A 297 -30.77 2.71 0.98
CA MET A 297 -32.15 2.42 1.36
C MET A 297 -32.23 1.41 2.50
N ILE A 298 -33.23 1.61 3.37
CA ILE A 298 -33.63 0.68 4.42
C ILE A 298 -35.10 0.32 4.19
N GLY A 299 -35.34 -0.90 3.70
CA GLY A 299 -36.68 -1.30 3.27
C GLY A 299 -37.14 -0.42 2.10
N SER A 300 -38.15 0.42 2.32
CA SER A 300 -38.67 1.39 1.34
C SER A 300 -38.28 2.84 1.66
N THR A 301 -37.46 3.07 2.69
CA THR A 301 -37.06 4.41 3.12
C THR A 301 -35.68 4.73 2.55
N LEU A 302 -35.60 5.79 1.76
CA LEU A 302 -34.35 6.39 1.33
C LEU A 302 -33.76 7.19 2.49
N VAL A 303 -32.55 6.82 2.91
CA VAL A 303 -31.92 7.41 4.10
C VAL A 303 -30.78 8.35 3.75
N PHE A 304 -30.13 8.10 2.62
CA PHE A 304 -29.03 8.89 2.10
C PHE A 304 -28.92 8.72 0.59
N GLU A 305 -28.61 9.81 -0.09
CA GLU A 305 -28.25 9.85 -1.50
C GLU A 305 -27.09 10.84 -1.67
N ASP A 306 -26.12 10.48 -2.51
CA ASP A 306 -25.00 11.34 -2.85
C ASP A 306 -25.10 11.77 -4.31
N GLY A 307 -24.98 13.08 -4.58
CA GLY A 307 -25.07 13.62 -5.93
C GLY A 307 -25.35 15.12 -5.98
N ASP A 308 -24.90 15.76 -7.06
CA ASP A 308 -25.01 17.21 -7.27
C ASP A 308 -26.43 17.68 -7.68
N GLY A 309 -27.38 16.75 -7.83
CA GLY A 309 -28.74 17.00 -8.30
C GLY A 309 -29.79 17.16 -7.20
N LEU A 310 -29.38 17.12 -5.93
CA LEU A 310 -30.30 17.15 -4.78
C LEU A 310 -30.84 18.56 -4.51
N GLU A 311 -32.11 18.63 -4.11
CA GLU A 311 -32.70 19.88 -3.62
C GLU A 311 -32.05 20.27 -2.27
N GLU A 312 -31.97 21.57 -1.96
CA GLU A 312 -31.24 22.06 -0.78
C GLU A 312 -31.78 21.48 0.55
N ASP A 313 -33.09 21.26 0.63
CA ASP A 313 -33.75 20.67 1.80
C ASP A 313 -33.52 19.16 1.91
N GLU A 314 -33.47 18.44 0.80
CA GLU A 314 -33.08 17.03 0.75
C GLU A 314 -31.63 16.84 1.20
N ALA A 315 -30.71 17.63 0.65
CA ALA A 315 -29.30 17.61 1.02
C ALA A 315 -29.10 17.94 2.52
N ALA A 316 -29.83 18.93 3.04
CA ALA A 316 -29.80 19.27 4.45
C ALA A 316 -30.33 18.11 5.33
N ASN A 317 -31.38 17.41 4.91
CA ASN A 317 -31.93 16.27 5.64
C ASN A 317 -30.96 15.08 5.65
N TYR A 318 -30.30 14.79 4.53
CA TYR A 318 -29.27 13.75 4.47
C TYR A 318 -28.05 14.09 5.31
N ALA A 319 -27.62 15.36 5.33
CA ALA A 319 -26.57 15.82 6.22
C ALA A 319 -26.90 15.62 7.71
N LEU A 320 -28.17 15.80 8.10
CA LEU A 320 -28.63 15.47 9.46
C LEU A 320 -28.62 13.96 9.74
N ASN A 321 -28.91 13.12 8.74
CA ASN A 321 -28.87 11.67 8.90
C ASN A 321 -27.44 11.13 9.02
N LEU A 322 -26.47 11.75 8.34
CA LEU A 322 -25.05 11.37 8.42
C LEU A 322 -24.50 11.40 9.85
N GLU A 323 -24.94 12.37 10.65
CA GLU A 323 -24.47 12.55 12.04
C GLU A 323 -25.22 11.69 13.06
N LYS A 324 -26.34 11.06 12.69
CA LYS A 324 -27.11 10.16 13.56
C LYS A 324 -26.44 8.79 13.63
N VAL A 325 -26.56 8.16 14.80
CA VAL A 325 -26.21 6.75 14.95
C VAL A 325 -27.19 5.87 14.19
N LEU A 326 -26.73 4.69 13.75
CA LEU A 326 -27.52 3.80 12.90
C LEU A 326 -28.90 3.45 13.48
N ALA A 327 -29.01 3.31 14.80
CA ALA A 327 -30.27 3.03 15.50
C ALA A 327 -31.26 4.21 15.54
N GLU A 328 -30.80 5.45 15.33
CA GLU A 328 -31.60 6.69 15.41
C GLU A 328 -32.00 7.25 14.04
N LEU A 329 -31.66 6.54 12.96
CA LEU A 329 -32.06 6.90 11.61
C LEU A 329 -33.59 6.89 11.43
N PRO A 330 -34.13 7.62 10.44
CA PRO A 330 -35.57 7.63 10.16
C PRO A 330 -36.19 6.23 10.04
N ALA A 331 -35.42 5.30 9.49
CA ALA A 331 -35.64 3.87 9.61
C ALA A 331 -34.54 3.27 10.51
N PRO A 332 -34.87 2.85 11.75
CA PRO A 332 -33.87 2.33 12.69
C PRO A 332 -33.13 1.10 12.17
N VAL A 333 -31.80 1.15 12.16
CA VAL A 333 -30.95 -0.01 11.86
C VAL A 333 -30.67 -0.77 13.15
N ILE A 334 -31.11 -2.02 13.18
CA ILE A 334 -30.89 -2.95 14.28
C ILE A 334 -30.25 -4.24 13.76
N ASN A 335 -29.98 -5.17 14.67
CA ASN A 335 -29.49 -6.49 14.29
C ASN A 335 -30.46 -7.18 13.31
N GLY A 336 -29.93 -7.63 12.17
CA GLY A 336 -30.69 -8.26 11.10
C GLY A 336 -31.29 -7.30 10.09
N THR A 337 -31.13 -5.98 10.24
CA THR A 337 -31.56 -5.01 9.22
C THR A 337 -30.77 -5.21 7.94
N LYS A 338 -31.47 -5.18 6.80
CA LYS A 338 -30.86 -5.24 5.46
C LYS A 338 -30.81 -3.83 4.87
N LEU A 339 -29.61 -3.38 4.54
CA LEU A 339 -29.37 -2.16 3.77
C LEU A 339 -29.28 -2.54 2.29
N THR A 340 -29.93 -1.76 1.44
CA THR A 340 -29.74 -1.83 -0.01
C THR A 340 -28.93 -0.60 -0.41
N VAL A 341 -27.81 -0.81 -1.08
CA VAL A 341 -26.93 0.27 -1.53
C VAL A 341 -26.81 0.19 -3.05
N GLU A 342 -27.07 1.30 -3.72
CA GLU A 342 -27.07 1.42 -5.17
C GLU A 342 -26.15 2.56 -5.61
N ASP A 343 -25.42 2.36 -6.68
CA ASP A 343 -24.66 3.40 -7.38
C ASP A 343 -25.11 3.37 -8.84
N PHE A 344 -25.93 4.35 -9.22
CA PHE A 344 -26.46 4.46 -10.59
C PHE A 344 -25.39 4.80 -11.62
N GLN A 345 -24.31 5.48 -11.21
CA GLN A 345 -23.21 5.81 -12.11
C GLN A 345 -22.43 4.55 -12.50
N GLN A 346 -22.27 3.62 -11.56
CA GLN A 346 -21.57 2.36 -11.75
C GLN A 346 -22.48 1.20 -12.18
N GLU A 347 -23.80 1.41 -12.25
CA GLU A 347 -24.82 0.36 -12.42
C GLU A 347 -24.64 -0.81 -11.41
N LEU A 348 -24.26 -0.46 -10.17
CA LEU A 348 -23.94 -1.43 -9.12
C LEU A 348 -25.00 -1.38 -8.02
N SER A 349 -25.54 -2.55 -7.65
CA SER A 349 -26.46 -2.69 -6.51
C SER A 349 -25.99 -3.84 -5.63
N CYS A 350 -25.93 -3.61 -4.33
CA CYS A 350 -25.61 -4.64 -3.36
C CYS A 350 -26.47 -4.56 -2.11
N SER A 351 -26.53 -5.67 -1.40
CA SER A 351 -27.27 -5.79 -0.15
C SER A 351 -26.31 -6.05 1.01
N ILE A 352 -26.42 -5.29 2.09
CA ILE A 352 -25.59 -5.43 3.29
C ILE A 352 -26.50 -5.79 4.47
N ASN A 353 -26.32 -6.98 5.02
CA ASN A 353 -26.98 -7.40 6.25
C ASN A 353 -26.20 -6.88 7.45
N ILE A 354 -26.89 -6.27 8.41
CA ILE A 354 -26.27 -5.70 9.61
C ILE A 354 -26.33 -6.71 10.75
N LYS A 355 -25.18 -6.94 11.38
CA LYS A 355 -25.08 -7.72 12.61
C LYS A 355 -24.57 -6.84 13.73
N HIS A 356 -25.40 -6.66 14.75
CA HIS A 356 -25.05 -5.82 15.89
C HIS A 356 -24.01 -6.54 16.76
N ARG A 357 -22.90 -5.87 17.04
CA ARG A 357 -21.85 -6.32 17.95
C ARG A 357 -21.40 -5.14 18.80
N GLU A 358 -21.31 -5.32 20.12
CA GLU A 358 -20.96 -4.23 21.04
C GLU A 358 -19.45 -4.13 21.29
N GLU A 359 -18.75 -5.26 21.32
CA GLU A 359 -17.32 -5.35 21.66
C GLU A 359 -16.47 -5.66 20.42
N PHE A 360 -15.50 -4.79 20.14
CA PHE A 360 -14.50 -4.96 19.08
C PHE A 360 -13.10 -5.02 19.68
N ASP A 361 -12.22 -5.76 19.02
CA ASP A 361 -10.81 -5.81 19.40
C ASP A 361 -10.12 -4.55 18.86
N GLU A 362 -9.76 -3.60 19.72
CA GLU A 362 -9.17 -2.31 19.31
C GLU A 362 -7.87 -2.47 18.50
N GLU A 363 -7.12 -3.57 18.68
CA GLU A 363 -5.87 -3.80 17.94
C GLU A 363 -6.14 -4.39 16.55
N LYS A 364 -7.16 -5.24 16.39
CA LYS A 364 -7.49 -5.90 15.11
C LYS A 364 -8.56 -5.20 14.30
N GLU A 365 -9.48 -4.52 14.96
CA GLU A 365 -10.71 -3.94 14.42
C GLU A 365 -10.83 -2.47 14.87
N PRO A 366 -9.84 -1.60 14.53
CA PRO A 366 -9.77 -0.24 15.07
C PRO A 366 -10.95 0.64 14.67
N ASP A 367 -11.60 0.34 13.53
CA ASP A 367 -12.77 1.05 13.05
C ASP A 367 -14.09 0.60 13.69
N GLY A 368 -14.08 -0.44 14.54
CA GLY A 368 -15.29 -1.02 15.13
C GLY A 368 -16.28 -1.60 14.11
N MET A 369 -15.78 -1.95 12.91
CA MET A 369 -16.60 -2.44 11.78
C MET A 369 -15.89 -3.56 11.01
N VAL A 370 -16.60 -4.66 10.76
CA VAL A 370 -16.08 -5.80 9.99
C VAL A 370 -17.02 -6.17 8.85
N LEU A 371 -16.54 -6.03 7.62
CA LEU A 371 -17.27 -6.44 6.43
C LEU A 371 -16.84 -7.85 6.01
N SER A 372 -17.82 -8.72 5.80
CA SER A 372 -17.64 -10.10 5.34
C SER A 372 -18.50 -10.39 4.12
N GLY A 373 -18.10 -11.41 3.34
CA GLY A 373 -18.64 -11.65 1.99
C GLY A 373 -17.99 -10.77 0.92
N TRP A 374 -17.06 -9.92 1.31
CA TRP A 374 -16.21 -9.11 0.44
C TRP A 374 -14.80 -9.71 0.40
N SER A 375 -14.19 -9.75 -0.78
CA SER A 375 -12.79 -10.17 -0.94
C SER A 375 -11.94 -8.91 -1.09
N ALA A 376 -11.02 -8.69 -0.15
CA ALA A 376 -10.08 -7.58 -0.26
C ALA A 376 -9.21 -7.73 -1.51
N PRO A 377 -8.76 -6.62 -2.13
CA PRO A 377 -7.63 -6.66 -3.05
C PRO A 377 -6.46 -7.36 -2.37
N VAL A 378 -5.82 -8.31 -3.07
CA VAL A 378 -4.66 -9.01 -2.53
C VAL A 378 -3.51 -8.01 -2.40
N GLU A 379 -3.28 -7.47 -1.21
CA GLU A 379 -2.02 -6.80 -0.89
C GLU A 379 -0.89 -7.83 -1.02
N LYS A 380 -0.05 -7.67 -2.04
CA LYS A 380 1.18 -8.45 -2.15
C LYS A 380 2.05 -8.11 -0.94
N GLN A 381 2.11 -9.01 0.04
CA GLN A 381 3.21 -9.01 1.00
C GLN A 381 4.51 -9.11 0.19
N ILE A 382 5.24 -8.00 0.12
CA ILE A 382 6.60 -7.96 -0.44
C ILE A 382 7.47 -8.77 0.53
N ASN A 383 7.59 -10.07 0.26
CA ASN A 383 8.70 -10.86 0.75
C ASN A 383 9.87 -10.61 -0.19
N SER A 384 10.67 -9.59 0.11
CA SER A 384 12.07 -9.60 -0.30
C SER A 384 12.76 -10.71 0.49
N ASN A 385 12.87 -11.88 -0.13
CA ASN A 385 14.00 -12.78 0.07
C ASN A 385 14.05 -13.73 -1.12
N GLY A 386 15.08 -13.57 -1.93
CA GLY A 386 15.53 -14.62 -2.83
C GLY A 386 15.96 -15.81 -1.97
N GLU A 387 15.11 -16.83 -1.92
CA GLU A 387 15.49 -18.22 -1.73
C GLU A 387 14.27 -19.11 -2.06
N ASN A 388 14.41 -19.82 -3.18
CA ASN A 388 13.43 -20.78 -3.70
C ASN A 388 13.09 -21.87 -2.68
N LYS A 389 11.85 -21.89 -2.17
CA LYS A 389 11.12 -23.13 -1.87
C LYS A 389 9.64 -22.99 -2.20
N SER A 390 9.23 -23.76 -3.19
CA SER A 390 7.86 -24.00 -3.62
C SER A 390 7.01 -24.60 -2.49
N ALA A 391 5.90 -23.94 -2.17
CA ALA A 391 4.81 -24.51 -1.38
C ALA A 391 3.53 -24.44 -2.20
N ALA A 392 3.10 -25.59 -2.70
CA ALA A 392 1.80 -25.80 -3.29
C ALA A 392 0.74 -25.74 -2.18
N SER A 393 -0.24 -24.84 -2.29
CA SER A 393 -1.43 -24.83 -1.45
C SER A 393 -2.48 -25.76 -2.05
N SER A 394 -2.53 -26.99 -1.53
CA SER A 394 -3.66 -27.91 -1.72
C SER A 394 -4.86 -27.41 -0.93
N SER A 395 -5.99 -27.23 -1.62
CA SER A 395 -7.30 -26.99 -1.03
C SER A 395 -7.78 -28.20 -0.22
N SER A 396 -8.14 -27.96 1.03
CA SER A 396 -8.70 -28.97 1.94
C SER A 396 -10.12 -29.35 1.51
N ALA A 397 -10.28 -30.56 0.98
CA ALA A 397 -11.57 -31.21 0.80
C ALA A 397 -11.97 -31.95 2.10
N ARG A 398 -13.25 -31.85 2.44
CA ARG A 398 -13.95 -32.51 3.55
C ARG A 398 -13.74 -34.04 3.53
N ALA A 399 -13.40 -34.61 4.67
CA ALA A 399 -13.47 -36.07 4.90
C ALA A 399 -14.74 -36.39 5.71
N THR A 400 -15.60 -37.22 5.12
CA THR A 400 -16.62 -37.99 5.81
C THR A 400 -16.02 -39.29 6.35
N ASP A 401 -16.55 -39.65 7.51
CA ASP A 401 -16.43 -40.88 8.29
C ASP A 401 -16.31 -42.18 7.47
N ASP A 402 -15.34 -43.03 7.81
CA ASP A 402 -15.57 -44.47 7.96
C ASP A 402 -14.38 -45.13 8.70
N THR A 403 -14.77 -45.95 9.67
CA THR A 403 -13.99 -46.73 10.63
C THR A 403 -13.02 -47.75 10.01
N VAL A 404 -11.89 -48.02 10.69
CA VAL A 404 -11.43 -49.35 11.18
C VAL A 404 -9.92 -49.33 11.54
N GLU A 405 -9.64 -49.66 12.81
CA GLU A 405 -8.49 -50.33 13.46
C GLU A 405 -7.00 -49.95 13.19
N ASP A 406 -6.36 -49.48 14.27
CA ASP A 406 -4.93 -49.54 14.66
C ASP A 406 -4.45 -51.02 14.82
N PRO A 407 -3.16 -51.44 15.01
CA PRO A 407 -1.93 -50.67 15.23
C PRO A 407 -0.64 -51.14 14.53
N SER A 408 0.39 -50.28 14.49
CA SER A 408 1.72 -50.52 15.12
C SER A 408 2.88 -49.71 14.49
N LYS A 409 3.65 -49.08 15.39
CA LYS A 409 4.91 -48.33 15.20
C LYS A 409 6.12 -49.29 14.93
N PRO A 410 7.39 -48.84 14.94
CA PRO A 410 8.09 -47.86 14.07
C PRO A 410 9.50 -48.32 13.61
N GLY A 411 10.06 -47.64 12.60
CA GLY A 411 11.47 -47.23 12.55
C GLY A 411 12.55 -48.21 12.06
N MET A 412 13.36 -47.79 11.08
CA MET A 412 14.83 -47.67 11.25
C MET A 412 15.52 -47.01 10.04
N LYS A 413 16.54 -46.20 10.34
CA LYS A 413 17.50 -45.56 9.41
C LYS A 413 18.56 -46.56 8.91
N ARG A 414 19.05 -46.36 7.67
CA ARG A 414 20.46 -46.37 7.16
C ARG A 414 20.43 -46.22 5.62
N LYS A 415 21.09 -45.22 5.00
CA LYS A 415 22.48 -45.19 4.43
C LYS A 415 22.89 -46.51 3.76
N LEU A 416 23.64 -46.61 2.66
CA LEU A 416 24.24 -45.79 1.58
C LEU A 416 24.83 -46.88 0.63
N ASP A 417 25.03 -46.59 -0.65
CA ASP A 417 26.11 -47.10 -1.55
C ASP A 417 25.60 -47.09 -3.01
N GLU A 418 26.09 -46.19 -3.86
CA GLU A 418 27.30 -46.34 -4.70
C GLU A 418 27.17 -47.42 -5.77
N LEU A 419 27.01 -46.98 -7.02
CA LEU A 419 27.65 -47.59 -8.18
C LEU A 419 28.14 -46.49 -9.12
N LEU A 420 29.47 -46.32 -9.12
CA LEU A 420 30.28 -45.72 -10.18
C LEU A 420 30.14 -46.59 -11.45
N GLU A 421 30.08 -46.02 -12.65
CA GLU A 421 31.17 -45.89 -13.66
C GLU A 421 30.41 -45.70 -15.01
N THR A 422 30.80 -44.95 -16.03
CA THR A 422 32.10 -44.45 -16.49
C THR A 422 31.86 -43.44 -17.62
N LYS A 423 32.66 -42.36 -17.60
CA LYS A 423 33.32 -41.64 -18.70
C LYS A 423 32.72 -41.68 -20.12
N GLU A 424 32.51 -40.49 -20.69
CA GLU A 424 33.32 -40.06 -21.84
C GLU A 424 33.41 -38.52 -21.91
N ASN A 425 34.58 -38.06 -22.33
CA ASN A 425 35.09 -36.70 -22.23
C ASN A 425 35.31 -36.19 -23.65
N CYS A 426 34.83 -35.01 -23.99
CA CYS A 426 35.32 -34.25 -25.14
C CYS A 426 35.06 -32.76 -24.97
N ASP A 427 36.12 -32.06 -24.52
CA ASP A 427 36.29 -30.62 -24.67
C ASP A 427 36.50 -30.26 -26.15
N ALA A 428 35.84 -29.20 -26.60
CA ALA A 428 36.35 -28.36 -27.68
C ALA A 428 35.79 -26.93 -27.52
N SER A 429 36.71 -26.02 -27.18
CA SER A 429 36.55 -24.57 -27.24
C SER A 429 36.45 -24.06 -28.67
N SER A 430 35.56 -23.10 -28.95
CA SER A 430 35.82 -22.06 -29.95
C SER A 430 34.99 -20.80 -29.70
N SER A 431 35.73 -19.72 -29.45
CA SER A 431 35.39 -18.30 -29.52
C SER A 431 34.90 -17.84 -30.90
N ALA A 432 33.97 -16.88 -30.95
CA ALA A 432 33.82 -15.77 -31.93
C ALA A 432 32.38 -15.22 -31.83
N GLN A 433 32.15 -14.02 -31.30
CA GLN A 433 32.26 -12.68 -31.91
C GLN A 433 30.86 -12.10 -32.20
N VAL A 434 30.64 -10.97 -31.56
CA VAL A 434 29.57 -9.99 -31.80
C VAL A 434 29.77 -9.39 -33.18
N VAL A 435 28.68 -9.30 -33.95
CA VAL A 435 28.56 -8.38 -35.09
C VAL A 435 27.25 -7.64 -34.90
N GLU A 436 27.37 -6.36 -34.57
CA GLU A 436 26.35 -5.33 -34.75
C GLU A 436 26.29 -5.01 -36.25
N ASP A 437 25.11 -4.88 -36.82
CA ASP A 437 24.89 -4.13 -38.06
C ASP A 437 23.55 -3.40 -37.95
N ASP A 438 23.64 -2.09 -38.11
CA ASP A 438 22.60 -1.07 -38.04
C ASP A 438 21.63 -1.09 -39.23
N ASP A 439 20.43 -0.56 -38.95
CA ASP A 439 19.52 0.20 -39.83
C ASP A 439 19.45 -0.12 -41.33
N ASP A 440 18.29 -0.64 -41.75
CA ASP A 440 17.60 -0.01 -42.89
C ASP A 440 16.07 -0.13 -42.79
N CYS A 441 15.42 1.02 -42.85
CA CYS A 441 13.99 1.21 -42.70
C CYS A 441 13.38 1.29 -44.10
N THR A 442 12.57 0.31 -44.50
CA THR A 442 11.80 0.35 -45.75
C THR A 442 10.30 0.25 -45.48
N MET A 443 9.64 1.40 -45.61
CA MET A 443 8.20 1.56 -45.68
C MET A 443 7.67 0.97 -47.00
N LEU A 444 6.66 0.09 -46.93
CA LEU A 444 5.87 -0.31 -48.09
C LEU A 444 4.38 -0.09 -47.80
N ASP A 445 3.88 1.01 -48.35
CA ASP A 445 2.47 1.31 -48.57
C ASP A 445 1.88 0.31 -49.58
N GLY A 446 0.73 -0.28 -49.26
CA GLY A 446 0.06 -1.26 -50.14
C GLY A 446 -1.38 -1.55 -49.74
N ASN A 447 -2.29 -0.74 -50.29
CA ASN A 447 -3.75 -0.80 -50.16
C ASN A 447 -4.32 -2.19 -50.57
N PRO A 448 -5.36 -2.74 -49.90
CA PRO A 448 -5.81 -4.12 -50.07
C PRO A 448 -6.96 -4.23 -51.06
N ALA A 449 -6.71 -4.89 -52.19
CA ALA A 449 -7.77 -5.40 -53.06
C ALA A 449 -7.27 -6.65 -53.78
N LEU A 450 -8.11 -7.71 -53.81
CA LEU A 450 -7.97 -8.95 -54.60
C LEU A 450 -6.97 -9.94 -53.92
N ILE A 451 -7.34 -11.14 -53.45
CA ILE A 451 -7.98 -12.24 -54.17
C ILE A 451 -8.48 -13.34 -53.20
N LYS A 452 -9.73 -13.72 -53.45
CA LYS A 452 -10.46 -14.99 -53.30
C LYS A 452 -9.75 -16.23 -52.71
N LYS A 453 -10.48 -16.83 -51.76
CA LYS A 453 -10.66 -18.28 -51.49
C LYS A 453 -10.20 -19.21 -52.63
N LYS A 454 -9.33 -20.17 -52.30
CA LYS A 454 -9.43 -21.53 -52.83
C LYS A 454 -8.83 -22.55 -51.85
N ARG A 455 -9.69 -23.47 -51.43
CA ARG A 455 -9.41 -24.72 -50.69
C ARG A 455 -9.33 -25.84 -51.73
N LEU A 456 -8.45 -26.83 -51.51
CA LEU A 456 -8.23 -28.14 -52.16
C LEU A 456 -6.71 -28.29 -52.39
N GLN A 457 -5.99 -29.29 -51.89
CA GLN A 457 -6.30 -30.60 -51.31
C GLN A 457 -5.55 -30.81 -50.00
#